data_AF-A0A7X3QH93-F1
#
_entry.id   AF-A0A7X3QH93-F1
#
_cell.length_a   1.000
_cell.length_b   1.000
_cell.length_c   1.000
_cell.angle_alpha   90.00
_cell.angle_beta   90.00
_cell.angle_gamma   90.00
#
_symmetry.space_group_name_H-M   'P 1'
#
loop_
_entity.id
_entity.type
_entity.pdbx_description
1 polymer ?
#
loop_
_entity_poly.entity_id
_entity_poly.type
_entity_poly.pdbx_seq_one_letter_code
_entity_poly.pdbx_strand_id
1 'polypeptide(L)'
;MSERAAGSIYDLGYRRYEGRRLGRWDAVLSLYVHGLRAAFGLGRRTRSKVFPMGLAVVAAIPALGYLMAAAFIDIDISDAIGAEDYFTSTFFFPPAALMLFVAAVA
;
A
#
# COMPACT_ATOMS: atom_id res chain seq x y z
N MET A 1 -9.06 30.25 33.20
CA MET A 1 -7.77 29.56 32.92
C MET A 1 -8.10 28.13 32.54
N SER A 2 -7.87 27.73 31.28
CA SER A 2 -8.05 26.34 30.86
C SER A 2 -6.82 25.55 31.31
N GLU A 3 -7.02 24.61 32.21
CA GLU A 3 -6.00 23.73 32.77
C GLU A 3 -5.49 22.81 31.63
N ARG A 4 -4.29 23.08 31.12
CA ARG A 4 -3.65 22.19 30.16
C ARG A 4 -3.31 20.91 30.92
N ALA A 5 -3.95 19.80 30.58
CA ALA A 5 -3.59 18.49 31.09
C ALA A 5 -2.10 18.23 30.79
N ALA A 6 -1.23 18.44 31.78
CA ALA A 6 0.18 18.16 31.69
C ALA A 6 0.35 16.65 31.90
N GLY A 7 0.71 15.92 30.84
CA GLY A 7 1.00 14.50 30.96
C GLY A 7 2.21 14.29 31.86
N SER A 8 2.01 13.70 33.04
CA SER A 8 3.10 13.28 33.93
C SER A 8 3.65 11.95 33.45
N ILE A 9 4.91 11.93 33.01
CA ILE A 9 5.61 10.69 32.66
C ILE A 9 6.14 10.08 33.95
N TYR A 10 5.56 8.96 34.36
CA TYR A 10 6.04 8.18 35.50
C TYR A 10 7.16 7.24 35.06
N ASP A 11 8.20 7.10 35.89
CA ASP A 11 9.26 6.13 35.67
C ASP A 11 8.77 4.73 36.04
N LEU A 12 8.36 3.98 35.01
CA LEU A 12 7.87 2.61 35.13
C LEU A 12 9.01 1.57 35.01
N GLY A 13 10.27 2.00 35.12
CA GLY A 13 11.43 1.15 34.86
C GLY A 13 11.70 0.95 33.37
N TYR A 14 11.32 1.93 32.54
CA TYR A 14 11.62 1.89 31.12
C TYR A 14 13.13 1.90 30.87
N ARG A 15 13.58 1.17 29.84
CA ARG A 15 14.99 1.17 29.45
C ARG A 15 15.41 2.56 28.99
N ARG A 16 16.46 3.10 29.64
CA ARG A 16 17.09 4.37 29.23
C ARG A 16 17.68 4.22 27.83
N TYR A 17 17.47 5.22 26.99
CA TYR A 17 18.07 5.28 25.67
C TYR A 17 19.49 5.85 25.77
N GLU A 18 20.49 4.98 25.62
CA GLU A 18 21.92 5.34 25.69
C GLU A 18 22.52 5.71 24.32
N GLY A 19 21.73 5.66 23.25
CA GLY A 19 22.19 5.90 21.88
C GLY A 19 22.28 7.38 21.50
N ARG A 20 22.93 7.66 20.37
CA ARG A 20 22.97 9.01 19.78
C ARG A 20 21.59 9.40 19.26
N ARG A 21 21.08 10.55 19.70
CA ARG A 21 19.79 11.10 19.21
C ARG A 21 19.99 11.67 17.81
N LEU A 22 19.34 11.03 16.84
CA LEU A 22 19.42 11.34 15.41
C LEU A 22 18.46 12.50 14.99
N GLY A 23 17.73 13.08 15.94
CA GLY A 23 16.83 14.20 15.67
C GLY A 23 15.50 13.79 15.04
N ARG A 24 14.72 14.78 14.58
CA ARG A 24 13.33 14.56 14.12
C ARG A 24 13.26 13.88 12.75
N TRP A 25 14.11 14.29 11.81
CA TRP A 25 14.09 13.75 10.45
C TRP A 25 14.35 12.26 10.43
N ASP A 26 15.33 11.78 11.20
CA ASP A 26 15.62 10.35 11.31
C ASP A 26 14.48 9.56 11.97
N ALA A 27 13.75 10.15 12.92
CA ALA A 27 12.53 9.54 13.47
C ALA A 27 11.42 9.39 12.41
N VAL A 28 11.21 10.41 11.58
CA VAL A 28 10.23 10.34 10.47
C VAL A 28 10.65 9.32 9.43
N LEU A 29 11.93 9.33 9.03
CA LEU A 29 12.46 8.48 7.98
C LEU A 29 12.49 7.02 8.43
N SER A 30 12.87 6.75 9.67
CA SER A 30 12.78 5.40 10.26
C SER A 30 11.34 4.90 10.32
N LEU A 31 10.38 5.73 10.73
CA LEU A 31 8.96 5.36 10.72
C LEU A 31 8.45 5.09 9.30
N TYR A 32 8.84 5.93 8.33
CA TYR A 32 8.47 5.77 6.93
C TYR A 32 9.01 4.46 6.34
N VAL A 33 10.30 4.18 6.54
CA VAL A 33 10.94 2.94 6.06
C VAL A 33 10.34 1.71 6.75
N HIS A 34 10.05 1.79 8.05
CA HIS A 34 9.42 0.70 8.77
C HIS A 34 7.99 0.45 8.28
N GLY A 35 7.24 1.53 8.01
CA GLY A 35 5.91 1.48 7.39
C GLY A 35 5.93 0.88 5.99
N LEU A 36 6.87 1.29 5.13
CA LEU A 36 7.11 0.69 3.82
C LEU A 36 7.38 -0.82 3.93
N ARG A 37 8.28 -1.21 4.83
CA ARG A 37 8.60 -2.63 5.05
C ARG A 37 7.39 -3.41 5.56
N ALA A 38 6.58 -2.81 6.42
CA ALA A 38 5.36 -3.42 6.94
C ALA A 38 4.31 -3.57 5.82
N ALA A 39 4.02 -2.52 5.06
CA ALA A 39 3.01 -2.49 4.00
C ALA A 39 3.32 -3.47 2.87
N PHE A 40 4.58 -3.55 2.44
CA PHE A 40 5.02 -4.49 1.40
C PHE A 40 5.48 -5.85 1.96
N GLY A 41 5.42 -6.03 3.29
CA GLY A 41 5.88 -7.25 3.97
C GLY A 41 7.37 -7.57 3.80
N LEU A 42 8.22 -6.60 3.46
CA LEU A 42 9.66 -6.79 3.29
C LEU A 42 10.29 -7.26 4.62
N GLY A 43 10.90 -8.46 4.61
CA GLY A 43 11.45 -9.10 5.82
C GLY A 43 10.53 -10.12 6.52
N ARG A 44 9.28 -10.32 6.06
CA ARG A 44 8.40 -11.42 6.52
C ARG A 44 8.50 -12.64 5.59
N ARG A 45 8.14 -13.83 6.12
CA ARG A 45 8.03 -15.08 5.34
C ARG A 45 7.12 -14.86 4.12
N THR A 46 7.54 -15.37 2.97
CA THR A 46 6.86 -15.21 1.66
C THR A 46 5.37 -15.55 1.70
N ARG A 47 4.94 -16.45 2.60
CA ARG A 47 3.54 -16.86 2.77
C ARG A 47 2.58 -15.69 3.07
N SER A 48 2.98 -14.66 3.81
CA SER A 48 2.10 -13.51 4.09
C SER A 48 1.96 -12.55 2.90
N LYS A 49 2.77 -12.73 1.85
CA LYS A 49 2.73 -11.92 0.63
C LYS A 49 1.88 -12.53 -0.47
N VAL A 50 1.64 -13.84 -0.42
CA VAL A 50 0.96 -14.57 -1.50
C VAL A 50 -0.45 -14.04 -1.74
N PHE A 51 -1.19 -13.71 -0.67
CA PHE A 51 -2.55 -13.21 -0.80
C PHE A 51 -2.63 -11.82 -1.46
N PRO A 52 -1.95 -10.76 -0.95
CA PRO A 52 -1.98 -9.45 -1.60
C PRO A 52 -1.34 -9.44 -2.99
N MET A 53 -0.25 -10.20 -3.23
CA MET A 53 0.35 -10.27 -4.56
C MET A 53 -0.51 -11.06 -5.54
N GLY A 54 -1.15 -12.14 -5.09
CA GLY A 54 -2.09 -12.91 -5.91
C GLY A 54 -3.27 -12.05 -6.35
N LEU A 55 -3.76 -11.19 -5.45
CA LEU A 55 -4.81 -10.25 -5.78
C LEU A 55 -4.38 -9.20 -6.80
N ALA A 56 -3.17 -8.65 -6.66
CA ALA A 56 -2.61 -7.72 -7.64
C ALA A 56 -2.47 -8.37 -9.03
N VAL A 57 -2.06 -9.64 -9.09
CA VAL A 57 -1.99 -10.40 -10.35
C VAL A 57 -3.38 -10.58 -10.94
N VAL A 58 -4.38 -10.99 -10.15
CA VAL A 58 -5.76 -11.15 -10.63
C VAL A 58 -6.32 -9.83 -11.15
N ALA A 59 -6.04 -8.71 -10.49
CA ALA A 59 -6.42 -7.38 -10.95
C ALA A 59 -5.79 -7.00 -12.29
N ALA A 60 -4.57 -7.49 -12.56
CA ALA A 60 -3.83 -7.19 -13.78
C ALA A 60 -4.26 -8.04 -14.99
N ILE A 61 -4.92 -9.19 -14.80
CA ILE A 61 -5.36 -10.08 -15.88
C ILE A 61 -6.14 -9.35 -16.99
N PRO A 62 -7.22 -8.60 -16.70
CA PRO A 62 -7.97 -7.91 -17.75
C PRO A 62 -7.13 -6.86 -18.48
N ALA A 63 -6.33 -6.07 -17.74
CA ALA A 63 -5.44 -5.08 -18.34
C ALA A 63 -4.42 -5.72 -19.31
N LEU A 64 -3.85 -6.86 -18.91
CA LEU A 64 -2.93 -7.62 -19.74
C LEU A 64 -3.66 -8.21 -20.97
N GLY A 65 -4.89 -8.72 -20.80
CA GLY A 65 -5.71 -9.21 -21.90
C GLY A 65 -5.97 -8.16 -22.98
N TYR A 66 -6.31 -6.93 -22.57
CA TYR A 66 -6.48 -5.81 -23.51
C TYR A 66 -5.17 -5.41 -24.20
N LEU A 67 -4.07 -5.31 -23.44
CA LEU A 67 -2.76 -5.02 -24.03
C LEU A 67 -2.39 -6.04 -25.11
N MET A 68 -2.65 -7.33 -24.84
CA MET A 68 -2.42 -8.40 -25.80
C MET A 68 -3.36 -8.31 -27.00
N ALA A 69 -4.66 -8.06 -26.78
CA ALA A 69 -5.61 -7.91 -27.87
C ALA A 69 -5.25 -6.73 -28.79
N ALA A 70 -4.83 -5.60 -28.23
CA ALA A 70 -4.33 -4.47 -29.00
C ALA A 70 -3.04 -4.80 -29.77
N ALA A 71 -2.11 -5.53 -29.15
CA ALA A 71 -0.84 -5.89 -29.77
C ALA A 71 -0.99 -6.90 -30.93
N PHE A 72 -1.99 -7.78 -30.89
CA PHE A 72 -2.13 -8.90 -31.85
C PHE A 72 -3.35 -8.81 -32.77
N ILE A 73 -4.39 -8.06 -32.41
CA ILE A 73 -5.69 -8.03 -33.11
C ILE A 73 -5.94 -6.63 -33.72
N ASP A 74 -5.01 -5.68 -33.57
CA ASP A 74 -5.10 -4.31 -34.09
C ASP A 74 -6.39 -3.61 -33.67
N ILE A 75 -6.75 -3.79 -32.39
CA ILE A 75 -7.90 -3.14 -31.76
C ILE A 75 -7.46 -1.73 -31.36
N ASP A 76 -8.21 -0.72 -31.79
CA ASP A 76 -8.00 0.65 -31.36
C ASP A 76 -8.35 0.79 -29.87
N ILE A 77 -7.31 0.88 -29.02
CA ILE A 77 -7.45 0.91 -27.56
C ILE A 77 -8.27 2.12 -27.11
N SER A 78 -8.18 3.24 -27.83
CA SER A 78 -8.92 4.47 -27.55
C SER A 78 -10.43 4.33 -27.73
N ASP A 79 -10.89 3.39 -28.56
CA ASP A 79 -12.32 3.13 -28.77
C ASP A 79 -12.88 2.10 -27.77
N ALA A 80 -12.00 1.28 -27.18
CA ALA A 80 -12.36 0.22 -26.24
C ALA A 80 -12.23 0.63 -24.75
N ILE A 81 -11.31 1.56 -24.43
CA ILE A 81 -11.02 1.97 -23.04
C ILE A 81 -10.54 3.43 -23.01
N GLY A 82 -11.44 4.34 -22.63
CA GLY A 82 -11.04 5.68 -22.19
C GLY A 82 -10.27 5.60 -20.87
N ALA A 83 -9.21 6.39 -20.71
CA ALA A 83 -8.46 6.46 -19.44
C ALA A 83 -9.37 6.90 -18.26
N GLU A 84 -10.41 7.66 -18.57
CA GLU A 84 -11.50 8.10 -17.70
C GLU A 84 -12.41 6.96 -17.21
N ASP A 85 -12.58 5.92 -18.02
CA ASP A 85 -13.50 4.80 -17.79
C ASP A 85 -12.83 3.62 -17.08
N TYR A 86 -11.50 3.61 -17.04
CA TYR A 86 -10.71 2.55 -16.41
C TYR A 86 -10.98 2.41 -14.90
N PHE A 87 -11.21 3.52 -14.20
CA PHE A 87 -11.54 3.53 -12.77
C PHE A 87 -13.05 3.57 -12.48
N THR A 88 -13.86 3.95 -13.47
CA THR A 88 -15.28 4.28 -13.25
C THR A 88 -16.25 3.24 -13.83
N SER A 89 -15.95 2.61 -14.98
CA SER A 89 -17.01 1.96 -15.76
C SER A 89 -16.66 0.65 -16.48
N THR A 90 -15.40 0.28 -16.80
CA THR A 90 -15.24 -0.86 -17.73
C THR A 90 -15.44 -2.25 -17.12
N PHE A 91 -14.97 -2.57 -15.92
CA PHE A 91 -15.20 -3.88 -15.31
C PHE A 91 -15.00 -3.67 -13.81
N PHE A 92 -15.94 -4.00 -12.94
CA PHE A 92 -15.92 -3.86 -11.47
C PHE A 92 -14.59 -4.27 -10.74
N PHE A 93 -13.68 -4.95 -11.44
CA PHE A 93 -12.47 -5.60 -10.93
C PHE A 93 -11.35 -4.67 -10.43
N PRO A 94 -10.90 -3.60 -11.11
CA PRO A 94 -9.79 -2.77 -10.62
C PRO A 94 -10.07 -2.08 -9.27
N PRO A 95 -11.22 -1.40 -9.05
CA PRO A 95 -11.51 -0.79 -7.76
C PRO A 95 -11.77 -1.84 -6.67
N ALA A 96 -12.44 -2.95 -6.97
CA ALA A 96 -12.68 -4.02 -6.00
C ALA A 96 -11.37 -4.71 -5.57
N ALA A 97 -10.45 -4.96 -6.50
CA ALA A 97 -9.15 -5.54 -6.19
C ALA A 97 -8.27 -4.57 -5.40
N LEU A 98 -8.34 -3.27 -5.68
CA LEU A 98 -7.64 -2.26 -4.88
C LEU A 98 -8.21 -2.17 -3.46
N MET A 99 -9.54 -2.18 -3.31
CA MET A 99 -10.19 -2.23 -1.99
C MET A 99 -9.82 -3.50 -1.21
N LEU A 100 -9.82 -4.66 -1.86
CA LEU A 100 -9.48 -5.92 -1.22
C LEU A 100 -7.96 -6.02 -0.93
N PHE A 101 -7.11 -5.39 -1.73
CA PHE A 101 -5.68 -5.24 -1.43
C PHE A 101 -5.49 -4.39 -0.17
N VAL A 102 -6.15 -3.23 -0.10
CA VAL A 102 -6.12 -2.36 1.09
C VAL A 102 -6.62 -3.11 2.32
N ALA A 103 -7.73 -3.85 2.20
CA ALA A 103 -8.28 -4.65 3.29
C ALA A 103 -7.36 -5.81 3.73
N ALA A 104 -6.58 -6.38 2.82
CA ALA A 104 -5.64 -7.46 3.11
C ALA A 104 -4.32 -7.01 3.72
N VAL A 105 -3.96 -5.72 3.54
CA VAL A 105 -2.73 -5.12 4.07
C VAL A 105 -2.94 -4.51 5.46
N ALA A 106 -4.18 -4.15 5.82
CA ALA A 106 -4.57 -3.72 7.16
C ALA A 106 -4.42 -4.83 8.21
#